data_AF-A0A6L9IVA8-F1
#
_entry.id   AF-A0A6L9IVA8-F1
#
_cell.length_a   1.000
_cell.length_b   1.000
_cell.length_c   1.000
_cell.angle_alpha   90.00
_cell.angle_beta   90.00
_cell.angle_gamma   90.00
#
_symmetry.space_group_name_H-M   'P 1'
#
loop_
_entity.id
_entity.type
_entity.pdbx_description
1 polymer ?
#
loop_
_entity_poly.entity_id
_entity_poly.type
_entity_poly.pdbx_seq_one_letter_code
_entity_poly.pdbx_strand_id
1 'polypeptide(L)'
;MPPEKSGLYYPNKFARLAIVALEDVMGKNGLNTLLNLSKLPELIDNYPPDTLDKAFDFADFTSLNIALEDMFGPRGGRGLALRAGRQIFSGGLSSFGALAGVTDVAFKVLPLNAKLKVGVPAMANIFREFSDQVSNVHDEGSDKIIYTMETCALCWNRKSDKAVCYMGQGLLQEGLQ
;
A
#
# COMPACT_ATOMS: atom_id res chain seq x y z
N MET A 1 10.70 -17.67 -0.14
CA MET A 1 9.56 -18.59 -0.37
C MET A 1 8.29 -17.77 -0.23
N PRO A 2 7.31 -17.86 -1.14
CA PRO A 2 6.03 -17.17 -0.95
C PRO A 2 5.44 -17.61 0.40
N PRO A 3 4.91 -16.69 1.21
CA PRO A 3 4.24 -17.09 2.44
C PRO A 3 3.03 -18.00 2.11
N GLU A 4 2.69 -18.91 3.02
CA GLU A 4 1.42 -19.64 2.93
C GLU A 4 0.26 -18.66 2.88
N LYS A 5 -0.84 -19.05 2.21
CA LYS A 5 -2.05 -18.22 2.10
C LYS A 5 -2.50 -17.78 3.49
N SER A 6 -2.80 -16.50 3.62
CA SER A 6 -3.14 -15.89 4.89
C SER A 6 -4.58 -16.18 5.31
N GLY A 7 -5.49 -16.34 4.35
CA GLY A 7 -6.93 -16.31 4.62
C GLY A 7 -7.45 -14.92 5.01
N LEU A 8 -6.64 -13.88 4.79
CA LEU A 8 -6.93 -12.47 5.05
C LEU A 8 -6.76 -11.70 3.74
N TYR A 9 -7.62 -10.71 3.52
CA TYR A 9 -7.82 -10.19 2.18
C TYR A 9 -7.82 -8.67 2.11
N TYR A 10 -7.18 -8.17 1.06
CA TYR A 10 -7.46 -6.85 0.51
C TYR A 10 -8.63 -6.93 -0.46
N PRO A 11 -9.38 -5.82 -0.62
CA PRO A 11 -10.34 -5.71 -1.69
C PRO A 11 -9.60 -5.71 -3.03
N ASN A 12 -10.21 -6.28 -4.06
CA ASN A 12 -9.62 -6.36 -5.40
C ASN A 12 -9.11 -5.00 -5.89
N LYS A 13 -9.87 -3.92 -5.61
CA LYS A 13 -9.50 -2.56 -5.98
C LYS A 13 -8.16 -2.09 -5.38
N PHE A 14 -7.82 -2.46 -4.15
CA PHE A 14 -6.54 -2.07 -3.54
C PHE A 14 -5.38 -2.79 -4.22
N ALA A 15 -5.52 -4.10 -4.46
CA ALA A 15 -4.53 -4.87 -5.18
C ALA A 15 -4.36 -4.37 -6.63
N ARG A 16 -5.47 -4.06 -7.31
CA ARG A 16 -5.47 -3.46 -8.65
C ARG A 16 -4.70 -2.14 -8.68
N LEU A 17 -5.00 -1.21 -7.78
CA LEU A 17 -4.28 0.07 -7.69
C LEU A 17 -2.78 -0.14 -7.49
N ALA A 18 -2.38 -1.10 -6.66
CA ALA A 18 -0.97 -1.40 -6.44
C ALA A 18 -0.29 -1.97 -7.68
N ILE A 19 -0.93 -2.91 -8.39
CA ILE A 19 -0.39 -3.51 -9.62
C ILE A 19 -0.25 -2.47 -10.72
N VAL A 20 -1.27 -1.63 -10.92
CA VAL A 20 -1.22 -0.51 -11.88
C VAL A 20 -0.11 0.48 -11.51
N ALA A 21 -0.03 0.89 -10.24
CA ALA A 21 1.02 1.78 -9.77
C ALA A 21 2.43 1.20 -9.94
N LEU A 22 2.59 -0.13 -9.81
CA LEU A 22 3.85 -0.80 -10.09
C LEU A 22 4.16 -0.76 -11.59
N GLU A 23 3.16 -1.05 -12.46
CA GLU A 23 3.31 -0.93 -13.91
C GLU A 23 3.77 0.46 -14.32
N ASP A 24 3.12 1.51 -13.81
CA ASP A 24 3.46 2.90 -14.13
C ASP A 24 4.90 3.25 -13.73
N VAL A 25 5.39 2.66 -12.64
CA VAL A 25 6.69 2.99 -12.06
C VAL A 25 7.85 2.21 -12.68
N MET A 26 7.63 1.00 -13.21
CA MET A 26 8.69 0.13 -13.76
C MET A 26 8.45 -0.33 -15.21
N GLY A 27 7.32 0.02 -15.80
CA GLY A 27 6.88 -0.40 -17.12
C GLY A 27 6.36 -1.84 -17.17
N LYS A 28 5.59 -2.14 -18.23
CA LYS A 28 4.94 -3.45 -18.45
C LYS A 28 5.89 -4.65 -18.36
N ASN A 29 7.06 -4.57 -18.99
CA ASN A 29 8.04 -5.68 -18.95
C ASN A 29 8.59 -5.90 -17.54
N GLY A 30 8.78 -4.82 -16.78
CA GLY A 30 9.22 -4.88 -15.38
C GLY A 30 8.15 -5.54 -14.52
N LEU A 31 6.88 -5.14 -14.67
CA LEU A 31 5.76 -5.74 -13.95
C LEU A 31 5.59 -7.23 -14.30
N ASN A 32 5.66 -7.61 -15.58
CA ASN A 32 5.55 -9.01 -15.97
C ASN A 32 6.64 -9.87 -15.32
N THR A 33 7.87 -9.34 -15.22
CA THR A 33 8.97 -10.02 -14.54
C THR A 33 8.70 -10.15 -13.04
N LEU A 34 8.21 -9.08 -12.42
CA LEU A 34 7.83 -9.04 -11.01
C LEU A 34 6.72 -10.05 -10.68
N LEU A 35 5.66 -10.11 -11.49
CA LEU A 35 4.54 -11.04 -11.31
C LEU A 35 5.01 -12.49 -11.38
N ASN A 36 5.85 -12.83 -12.35
CA ASN A 36 6.47 -14.16 -12.45
C ASN A 36 7.31 -14.50 -11.21
N LEU A 37 8.13 -13.57 -10.74
CA LEU A 37 8.99 -13.76 -9.56
C LEU A 37 8.15 -13.93 -8.28
N SER A 38 7.05 -13.20 -8.16
CA SER A 38 6.10 -13.26 -7.05
C SER A 38 5.18 -14.49 -7.06
N LYS A 39 5.29 -15.35 -8.10
CA LYS A 39 4.44 -16.53 -8.34
C LYS A 39 2.96 -16.19 -8.63
N LEU A 40 2.74 -15.08 -9.31
CA LEU A 40 1.40 -14.59 -9.72
C LEU A 40 1.32 -14.34 -11.24
N PRO A 41 1.76 -15.28 -12.12
CA PRO A 41 1.71 -15.07 -13.57
C PRO A 41 0.29 -14.88 -14.11
N GLU A 42 -0.73 -15.36 -13.41
CA GLU A 42 -2.15 -15.22 -13.74
C GLU A 42 -2.66 -13.78 -13.73
N LEU A 43 -1.89 -12.85 -13.14
CA LEU A 43 -2.20 -11.42 -13.13
C LEU A 43 -1.63 -10.68 -14.35
N ILE A 44 -0.83 -11.32 -15.19
CA ILE A 44 -0.31 -10.70 -16.42
C ILE A 44 -1.46 -10.45 -17.38
N ASP A 45 -1.66 -9.20 -17.77
CA ASP A 45 -2.79 -8.73 -18.61
C ASP A 45 -4.18 -9.10 -18.04
N ASN A 46 -4.26 -9.46 -16.75
CA ASN A 46 -5.47 -9.92 -16.08
C ASN A 46 -5.50 -9.41 -14.62
N TYR A 47 -5.50 -8.09 -14.46
CA TYR A 47 -5.48 -7.46 -13.14
C TYR A 47 -6.75 -7.73 -12.35
N PRO A 48 -6.70 -7.70 -11.01
CA PRO A 48 -7.88 -7.88 -10.17
C PRO A 48 -9.00 -6.91 -10.60
N PRO A 49 -10.27 -7.35 -10.54
CA PRO A 49 -11.39 -6.53 -11.00
C PRO A 49 -11.53 -5.25 -10.15
N ASP A 50 -12.09 -4.19 -10.72
CA ASP A 50 -12.33 -2.93 -9.99
C ASP A 50 -13.58 -3.05 -9.09
N THR A 51 -13.44 -3.82 -8.00
CA THR A 51 -14.50 -4.15 -7.04
C THR A 51 -13.96 -4.07 -5.60
N LEU A 52 -14.86 -3.93 -4.63
CA LEU A 52 -14.50 -3.92 -3.20
C LEU A 52 -14.56 -5.31 -2.55
N ASP A 53 -14.70 -6.37 -3.34
CA ASP A 53 -14.73 -7.74 -2.82
C ASP A 53 -13.36 -8.09 -2.23
N LYS A 54 -13.38 -8.53 -0.97
CA LYS A 54 -12.21 -9.02 -0.22
C LYS A 54 -11.74 -10.36 -0.78
N ALA A 55 -10.93 -10.31 -1.83
CA ALA A 55 -10.54 -11.51 -2.58
C ALA A 55 -9.04 -11.60 -2.91
N PHE A 56 -8.24 -10.58 -2.60
CA PHE A 56 -6.80 -10.61 -2.84
C PHE A 56 -6.03 -10.94 -1.56
N ASP A 57 -5.43 -12.13 -1.49
CA ASP A 57 -4.82 -12.66 -0.26
C ASP A 57 -3.57 -11.85 0.15
N PHE A 58 -3.39 -11.62 1.45
CA PHE A 58 -2.24 -10.88 1.97
C PHE A 58 -0.89 -11.54 1.65
N ALA A 59 -0.85 -12.87 1.54
CA ALA A 59 0.34 -13.61 1.17
C ALA A 59 0.80 -13.28 -0.26
N ASP A 60 -0.15 -13.10 -1.19
CA ASP A 60 0.13 -12.73 -2.58
C ASP A 60 0.62 -11.28 -2.66
N PHE A 61 0.00 -10.38 -1.89
CA PHE A 61 0.48 -9.00 -1.83
C PHE A 61 1.87 -8.92 -1.20
N THR A 62 2.15 -9.76 -0.20
CA THR A 62 3.49 -9.85 0.41
C THR A 62 4.51 -10.41 -0.59
N SER A 63 4.16 -11.41 -1.40
CA SER A 63 5.07 -11.97 -2.40
C SER A 63 5.45 -10.93 -3.46
N LEU A 64 4.54 -10.02 -3.85
CA LEU A 64 4.86 -8.87 -4.71
C LEU A 64 5.92 -7.96 -4.08
N ASN A 65 5.78 -7.63 -2.79
CA ASN A 65 6.72 -6.76 -2.09
C ASN A 65 8.10 -7.41 -1.91
N ILE A 66 8.15 -8.72 -1.64
CA ILE A 66 9.41 -9.48 -1.58
C ILE A 66 10.07 -9.51 -2.96
N ALA A 67 9.32 -9.86 -4.01
CA ALA A 67 9.84 -9.93 -5.38
C ALA A 67 10.37 -8.57 -5.86
N LEU A 68 9.73 -7.46 -5.45
CA LEU A 68 10.19 -6.11 -5.79
C LEU A 68 11.56 -5.79 -5.19
N GLU A 69 11.78 -6.22 -3.95
CA GLU A 69 13.07 -6.08 -3.28
C GLU A 69 14.13 -7.01 -3.88
N ASP A 70 13.78 -8.27 -4.16
CA ASP A 70 14.68 -9.25 -4.75
C ASP A 70 15.15 -8.81 -6.15
N MET A 71 14.24 -8.27 -6.96
CA MET A 71 14.53 -7.86 -8.34
C MET A 71 15.42 -6.62 -8.43
N PHE A 72 15.24 -5.64 -7.54
CA PHE A 72 15.92 -4.34 -7.64
C PHE A 72 16.92 -4.06 -6.49
N GLY A 73 17.09 -5.03 -5.58
CA GLY A 73 17.87 -4.92 -4.37
C GLY A 73 17.30 -3.92 -3.35
N PRO A 74 17.91 -3.83 -2.15
CA PRO A 74 17.36 -3.06 -1.03
C PRO A 74 17.17 -1.56 -1.32
N ARG A 75 18.04 -0.96 -2.15
CA ARG A 75 17.97 0.47 -2.50
C ARG A 75 16.98 0.73 -3.64
N GLY A 76 17.05 -0.06 -4.70
CA GLY A 76 16.16 0.09 -5.87
C GLY A 76 14.72 -0.25 -5.53
N GLY A 77 14.50 -1.39 -4.84
CA GLY A 77 13.18 -1.84 -4.40
C GLY A 77 12.51 -0.83 -3.47
N ARG A 78 13.26 -0.25 -2.51
CA ARG A 78 12.76 0.85 -1.66
C ARG A 78 12.30 2.04 -2.49
N GLY A 79 13.10 2.50 -3.45
CA GLY A 79 12.78 3.66 -4.28
C GLY A 79 11.52 3.43 -5.12
N LEU A 80 11.37 2.23 -5.69
CA LEU A 80 10.19 1.83 -6.46
C LEU A 80 8.95 1.72 -5.57
N ALA A 81 9.07 1.05 -4.43
CA ALA A 81 7.97 0.88 -3.47
C ALA A 81 7.43 2.23 -2.98
N LEU A 82 8.31 3.18 -2.64
CA LEU A 82 7.90 4.54 -2.25
C LEU A 82 7.14 5.26 -3.37
N ARG A 83 7.58 5.13 -4.63
CA ARG A 83 6.88 5.73 -5.78
C ARG A 83 5.54 5.05 -6.03
N ALA A 84 5.48 3.73 -5.97
CA ALA A 84 4.24 2.97 -6.11
C ALA A 84 3.24 3.37 -5.01
N GLY A 85 3.68 3.50 -3.75
CA GLY A 85 2.85 3.99 -2.65
C GLY A 85 2.22 5.35 -2.92
N ARG A 86 3.00 6.31 -3.43
CA ARG A 86 2.49 7.62 -3.83
C ARG A 86 1.48 7.52 -4.98
N GLN A 87 1.77 6.71 -5.99
CA GLN A 87 0.87 6.48 -7.11
C GLN A 87 -0.43 5.78 -6.69
N ILE A 88 -0.42 4.87 -5.72
CA ILE A 88 -1.65 4.25 -5.19
C ILE A 88 -2.58 5.32 -4.58
N PHE A 89 -2.01 6.26 -3.82
CA PHE A 89 -2.78 7.33 -3.20
C PHE A 89 -3.40 8.27 -4.24
N SER A 90 -2.58 8.76 -5.16
CA SER A 90 -2.98 9.73 -6.18
C SER A 90 -3.82 9.09 -7.31
N GLY A 91 -3.62 7.81 -7.58
CA GLY A 91 -4.31 7.04 -8.63
C GLY A 91 -5.71 6.55 -8.25
N GLY A 92 -6.15 6.71 -7.00
CA GLY A 92 -7.55 6.46 -6.67
C GLY A 92 -7.87 6.32 -5.19
N LEU A 93 -6.91 5.99 -4.32
CA LEU A 93 -7.22 5.79 -2.90
C LEU A 93 -7.70 7.08 -2.21
N SER A 94 -7.20 8.23 -2.64
CA SER A 94 -7.67 9.55 -2.19
C SER A 94 -9.15 9.83 -2.46
N SER A 95 -9.78 9.09 -3.38
CA SER A 95 -11.20 9.24 -3.70
C SER A 95 -12.13 8.36 -2.83
N PHE A 96 -11.59 7.62 -1.85
CA PHE A 96 -12.38 6.72 -1.02
C PHE A 96 -12.92 7.38 0.25
N GLY A 97 -14.23 7.27 0.49
CA GLY A 97 -14.85 7.44 1.81
C GLY A 97 -14.31 8.61 2.62
N ALA A 98 -13.76 8.33 3.81
CA ALA A 98 -13.18 9.32 4.72
C ALA A 98 -11.95 10.09 4.20
N LEU A 99 -11.36 9.67 3.08
CA LEU A 99 -10.31 10.40 2.36
C LEU A 99 -10.87 11.32 1.27
N ALA A 100 -12.17 11.27 0.96
CA ALA A 100 -12.76 12.22 0.02
C ALA A 100 -12.54 13.66 0.52
N GLY A 101 -11.73 14.42 -0.23
CA GLY A 101 -11.36 15.80 0.10
C GLY A 101 -9.96 16.01 0.68
N VAL A 102 -9.18 14.95 0.99
CA VAL A 102 -7.76 15.16 1.37
C VAL A 102 -6.90 15.70 0.22
N THR A 103 -7.40 15.60 -1.02
CA THR A 103 -6.77 16.22 -2.20
C THR A 103 -7.19 17.68 -2.42
N ASP A 104 -8.17 18.18 -1.66
CA ASP A 104 -8.72 19.53 -1.83
C ASP A 104 -7.72 20.58 -1.36
N VAL A 105 -7.80 21.77 -1.97
CA VAL A 105 -6.93 22.90 -1.63
C VAL A 105 -7.03 23.23 -0.14
N ALA A 106 -8.23 23.14 0.45
CA ALA A 106 -8.46 23.41 1.87
C ALA A 106 -7.68 22.46 2.79
N PHE A 107 -7.54 21.18 2.42
CA PHE A 107 -6.75 20.23 3.19
C PHE A 107 -5.24 20.46 2.97
N LYS A 108 -4.82 20.71 1.72
CA LYS A 108 -3.41 20.93 1.36
C LYS A 108 -2.77 22.12 2.07
N VAL A 109 -3.53 23.17 2.39
CA VAL A 109 -3.03 24.35 3.11
C VAL A 109 -2.99 24.17 4.63
N LEU A 110 -3.52 23.07 5.17
CA LEU A 110 -3.46 22.82 6.61
C LEU A 110 -2.00 22.68 7.08
N PRO A 111 -1.68 23.16 8.30
CA PRO A 111 -0.41 22.84 8.94
C PRO A 111 -0.21 21.32 9.03
N LEU A 112 1.04 20.85 8.93
CA LEU A 112 1.36 19.42 8.94
C LEU A 112 0.73 18.67 10.13
N ASN A 113 0.74 19.28 11.32
CA ASN A 113 0.15 18.67 12.51
C ASN A 113 -1.38 18.44 12.35
N ALA A 114 -2.09 19.39 11.73
CA ALA A 114 -3.50 19.22 11.44
C ALA A 114 -3.74 18.13 10.38
N LYS A 115 -2.90 18.07 9.33
CA LYS A 115 -2.95 16.98 8.33
C LYS A 115 -2.71 15.61 8.98
N LEU A 116 -1.75 15.51 9.89
CA LEU A 116 -1.44 14.29 10.63
C LEU A 116 -2.65 13.84 11.47
N LYS A 117 -3.25 14.75 12.24
CA LYS A 117 -4.39 14.46 13.12
C LYS A 117 -5.67 14.05 12.40
N VAL A 118 -5.85 14.48 11.15
CA VAL A 118 -7.06 14.16 10.36
C VAL A 118 -6.78 13.04 9.36
N GLY A 119 -5.74 13.19 8.55
CA GLY A 119 -5.43 12.30 7.43
C GLY A 119 -4.95 10.91 7.86
N VAL A 120 -4.12 10.81 8.89
CA VAL A 120 -3.57 9.50 9.33
C VAL A 120 -4.68 8.60 9.92
N PRO A 121 -5.58 9.08 10.80
CA PRO A 121 -6.75 8.30 11.21
C PRO A 121 -7.69 7.94 10.07
N ALA A 122 -7.96 8.87 9.14
CA ALA A 122 -8.79 8.58 7.97
C ALA A 122 -8.19 7.44 7.13
N MET A 123 -6.87 7.46 6.93
CA MET A 123 -6.15 6.38 6.23
C MET A 123 -6.30 5.03 6.96
N ALA A 124 -6.10 5.03 8.29
CA ALA A 124 -6.27 3.82 9.08
C ALA A 124 -7.68 3.24 8.96
N ASN A 125 -8.70 4.11 8.96
CA ASN A 125 -10.10 3.72 8.84
C ASN A 125 -10.39 3.03 7.51
N ILE A 126 -9.91 3.58 6.38
CA ILE A 126 -10.11 2.99 5.05
C ILE A 126 -9.56 1.56 4.97
N PHE A 127 -8.35 1.31 5.47
CA PHE A 127 -7.79 -0.03 5.47
C PHE A 127 -8.56 -0.99 6.39
N ARG A 128 -9.01 -0.54 7.57
CA ARG A 128 -9.82 -1.38 8.47
C ARG A 128 -11.23 -1.66 7.95
N GLU A 129 -11.84 -0.72 7.22
CA GLU A 129 -13.22 -0.84 6.72
C GLU A 129 -13.30 -1.80 5.53
N PHE A 130 -12.38 -1.66 4.56
CA PHE A 130 -12.47 -2.38 3.30
C PHE A 130 -11.63 -3.66 3.24
N SER A 131 -10.82 -3.95 4.25
CA SER A 131 -9.94 -5.11 4.26
C SER A 131 -9.83 -5.76 5.63
N ASP A 132 -9.05 -6.83 5.71
CA ASP A 132 -8.72 -7.46 6.99
C ASP A 132 -7.47 -6.85 7.66
N GLN A 133 -6.99 -5.72 7.14
CA GLN A 133 -5.84 -5.03 7.71
C GLN A 133 -6.22 -4.32 9.00
N VAL A 134 -5.41 -4.54 10.03
CA VAL A 134 -5.53 -3.85 11.31
C VAL A 134 -4.51 -2.71 11.34
N SER A 135 -5.01 -1.48 11.16
CA SER A 135 -4.24 -0.24 11.28
C SER A 135 -4.64 0.56 12.51
N ASN A 136 -3.66 0.92 13.34
CA ASN A 136 -3.87 1.74 14.54
C ASN A 136 -3.12 3.07 14.46
N VAL A 137 -3.66 4.08 15.15
CA VAL A 137 -3.08 5.42 15.23
C VAL A 137 -2.99 5.80 16.71
N HIS A 138 -1.80 6.12 17.17
CA HIS A 138 -1.54 6.59 18.52
C HIS A 138 -1.04 8.03 18.43
N ASP A 139 -1.83 8.98 18.92
CA ASP A 139 -1.42 10.37 19.07
C ASP A 139 -0.57 10.48 20.34
N GLU A 140 0.73 10.76 20.19
CA GLU A 140 1.66 10.92 21.32
C GLU A 140 1.87 12.40 21.70
N GLY A 141 0.97 13.30 21.28
CA GLY A 141 0.92 14.68 21.76
C GLY A 141 1.05 15.74 20.66
N SER A 142 1.99 16.67 20.83
CA SER A 142 2.00 17.90 20.02
C SER A 142 2.60 17.76 18.63
N ASP A 143 3.50 16.81 18.38
CA ASP A 143 4.34 16.80 17.17
C ASP A 143 4.57 15.41 16.55
N LYS A 144 3.98 14.34 17.09
CA LYS A 144 4.18 12.97 16.60
C LYS A 144 2.92 12.11 16.69
N ILE A 145 2.76 11.28 15.67
CA ILE A 145 1.76 10.21 15.60
C ILE A 145 2.48 8.90 15.28
N ILE A 146 2.10 7.83 15.96
CA ILE A 146 2.54 6.47 15.62
C ILE A 146 1.42 5.80 14.84
N TYR A 147 1.73 5.38 13.61
CA TYR A 147 0.85 4.55 12.78
C TYR A 147 1.39 3.12 12.75
N THR A 148 0.59 2.16 13.18
CA THR A 148 0.96 0.74 13.15
C THR A 148 0.06 -0.03 12.18
N MET A 149 0.63 -1.07 11.57
CA MET A 149 -0.08 -2.05 10.73
C MET A 149 0.22 -3.43 11.30
N GLU A 150 -0.65 -3.96 12.15
CA GLU A 150 -0.40 -5.18 12.93
C GLU A 150 -0.69 -6.44 12.12
N THR A 151 -1.85 -6.46 11.48
CA THR A 151 -2.23 -7.48 10.51
C THR A 151 -2.21 -6.80 9.15
N CYS A 152 -1.19 -7.04 8.32
CA CYS A 152 -1.05 -6.31 7.05
C CYS A 152 -0.48 -7.15 5.91
N ALA A 153 -0.85 -6.74 4.69
CA ALA A 153 -0.45 -7.42 3.47
C ALA A 153 0.95 -7.06 2.96
N LEU A 154 1.58 -6.01 3.51
CA LEU A 154 2.91 -5.57 3.04
C LEU A 154 4.04 -6.54 3.45
N CYS A 155 3.85 -7.26 4.55
CA CYS A 155 4.88 -8.12 5.12
C CYS A 155 4.29 -9.32 5.89
N TRP A 156 3.16 -9.88 5.42
CA TRP A 156 2.50 -11.01 6.07
C TRP A 156 3.47 -12.18 6.30
N ASN A 157 3.60 -12.59 7.57
CA ASN A 157 4.52 -13.64 8.03
C ASN A 157 5.98 -13.47 7.54
N ARG A 158 6.39 -12.26 7.16
CA ARG A 158 7.74 -11.94 6.71
C ARG A 158 8.57 -11.49 7.91
N LYS A 159 9.69 -12.17 8.16
CA LYS A 159 10.73 -11.71 9.10
C LYS A 159 11.81 -10.95 8.33
N SER A 160 12.26 -9.82 8.88
CA SER A 160 13.29 -8.97 8.27
C SER A 160 14.08 -8.27 9.36
N ASP A 161 15.39 -8.11 9.14
CA ASP A 161 16.30 -7.30 9.97
C ASP A 161 16.30 -5.81 9.55
N LYS A 162 15.56 -5.48 8.50
CA LYS A 162 15.45 -4.14 7.89
C LYS A 162 13.99 -3.75 7.69
N ALA A 163 13.73 -2.45 7.55
CA ALA A 163 12.42 -1.96 7.16
C ALA A 163 12.07 -2.40 5.72
N VAL A 164 10.82 -2.83 5.51
CA VAL A 164 10.35 -3.44 4.25
C VAL A 164 9.03 -2.85 3.71
N CYS A 165 8.23 -2.22 4.56
CA CYS A 165 6.89 -1.70 4.23
C CYS A 165 6.92 -0.31 3.54
N TYR A 166 7.84 -0.11 2.60
CA TYR A 166 8.07 1.19 1.96
C TYR A 166 6.91 1.66 1.08
N MET A 167 6.11 0.75 0.54
CA MET A 167 4.91 1.11 -0.22
C MET A 167 3.87 1.81 0.68
N GLY A 168 3.62 1.27 1.88
CA GLY A 168 2.78 1.92 2.89
C GLY A 168 3.34 3.27 3.32
N GLN A 169 4.67 3.39 3.47
CA GLN A 169 5.31 4.67 3.75
C GLN A 169 5.06 5.70 2.65
N GLY A 170 5.24 5.33 1.37
CA GLY A 170 5.02 6.23 0.24
C GLY A 170 3.58 6.72 0.17
N LEU A 171 2.63 5.83 0.46
CA LEU A 171 1.21 6.13 0.51
C LEU A 171 0.87 7.14 1.61
N LEU A 172 1.38 6.95 2.83
CA LEU A 172 1.20 7.91 3.93
C LEU A 172 1.86 9.26 3.63
N GLN A 173 3.04 9.26 3.01
CA GLN A 173 3.73 10.48 2.62
C GLN A 173 2.96 11.28 1.57
N GLU A 174 2.32 10.61 0.60
CA GLU A 174 1.51 11.29 -0.40
C GLU A 174 0.27 11.92 0.21
N GLY A 175 -0.41 11.22 1.12
CA GLY A 175 -1.62 11.73 1.76
C GLY A 175 -1.41 12.93 2.68
N LEU A 176 -0.16 13.31 2.96
CA LEU A 176 0.19 14.47 3.78
C LEU A 176 0.71 15.65 2.94
N GLN A 177 0.91 15.48 1.63
CA GLN A 177 1.30 16.56 0.71
C GLN A 177 0.11 17.49 0.45
#